data_AF-A0A1C0ZUF9-F1
#
_entry.id   AF-A0A1C0ZUF9-F1
#
_cell.length_a   1.000
_cell.length_b   1.000
_cell.length_c   1.000
_cell.angle_alpha   90.00
_cell.angle_beta   90.00
_cell.angle_gamma   90.00
#
_symmetry.space_group_name_H-M   'P 1'
#
loop_
_entity.id
_entity.type
_entity.pdbx_description
1 polymer ?
#
loop_
_entity_poly.entity_id
_entity_poly.type
_entity_poly.pdbx_seq_one_letter_code
_entity_poly.pdbx_strand_id
1 'polypeptide(L)'
;MYKRIAISILVSLIGLTLLLTPLQAKKSETIYYQDQVAVLMYHHIHDKDTSSSTITSALFQSQLETLLSKGYHFISLDEFKKYMAGATVPSNAVLVTFDDGYQSFYTSAYPILKSLRIPAVNFVITTDLAAPLASYIPSMSKEQLSEMTHATNFIDIGCHTDNLHHKNPDGQAALVGKLDGENDEAYRQRVSADAQACVSKLAPLTDAPLDTMAYPYGIVSPEATELVAKAGIRYAFTISPEMATRGDDLMLLPRINAGSPNITPELLLRSIQRRVLAQPNSAPLRVDAAAAAVQLGGSATADGGELRLRLGQEAFTLQVNAKTATRGDARVRLQQPVLREHGQITIALDDLQALIGQPLVYTPATGKVAARVTPSVK
;
A
#
# COMPACT_ATOMS: atom_id res chain seq x y z
N MET A 1 53.46 -17.47 38.68
CA MET A 1 53.04 -18.24 37.48
C MET A 1 51.54 -18.14 37.20
N TYR A 2 50.66 -18.35 38.18
CA TYR A 2 49.20 -18.36 38.00
C TYR A 2 48.57 -17.10 37.38
N LYS A 3 49.03 -15.89 37.73
CA LYS A 3 48.47 -14.63 37.17
C LYS A 3 48.67 -14.47 35.66
N ARG A 4 49.77 -14.99 35.09
CA ARG A 4 50.07 -14.86 33.64
C ARG A 4 49.27 -15.86 32.80
N ILE A 5 48.96 -17.03 33.38
CA ILE A 5 48.11 -18.05 32.74
C ILE A 5 46.65 -17.59 32.71
N ALA A 6 46.16 -16.99 33.81
CA ALA A 6 44.80 -16.45 33.88
C ALA A 6 44.55 -15.31 32.87
N ILE A 7 45.52 -14.41 32.69
CA ILE A 7 45.42 -13.32 31.70
C ILE A 7 45.45 -13.88 30.27
N SER A 8 46.27 -14.89 30.00
CA SER A 8 46.33 -15.50 28.66
C SER A 8 45.05 -16.26 28.28
N ILE A 9 44.42 -16.93 29.25
CA ILE A 9 43.11 -17.59 29.06
C ILE A 9 42.01 -16.55 28.82
N LEU A 10 42.01 -15.45 29.57
CA LEU A 10 41.01 -14.37 29.42
C LEU A 10 41.15 -13.65 28.08
N VAL A 11 42.37 -13.37 27.63
CA VAL A 11 42.64 -12.74 26.32
C VAL A 11 42.28 -13.67 25.16
N SER A 12 42.54 -14.98 25.28
CA SER A 12 42.09 -15.97 24.28
C SER A 12 40.57 -16.15 24.25
N LEU A 13 39.88 -16.08 25.39
CA LEU A 13 38.41 -16.14 25.45
C LEU A 13 37.76 -14.88 24.84
N ILE A 14 38.33 -13.70 25.07
CA ILE A 14 37.88 -12.44 24.45
C ILE A 14 38.19 -12.42 22.94
N GLY A 15 39.35 -12.95 22.54
CA GLY A 15 39.70 -13.12 21.13
C GLY A 15 38.78 -14.12 20.41
N LEU A 16 38.39 -15.20 21.08
CA LEU A 16 37.48 -16.21 20.54
C LEU A 16 36.03 -15.71 20.45
N THR A 17 35.58 -14.86 21.37
CA THR A 17 34.26 -14.21 21.27
C THR A 17 34.21 -13.08 20.23
N LEU A 18 35.32 -12.38 19.99
CA LEU A 18 35.44 -11.40 18.90
C LEU A 18 35.57 -12.04 17.51
N LEU A 19 36.07 -13.27 17.41
CA LEU A 19 36.11 -14.08 16.17
C LEU A 19 34.81 -14.84 15.89
N LEU A 20 33.88 -14.88 16.85
CA LEU A 20 32.55 -15.47 16.75
C LEU A 20 31.46 -14.39 16.65
N THR A 21 31.71 -13.30 15.91
CA THR A 21 30.56 -12.65 15.26
C THR A 21 29.94 -13.73 14.38
N PRO A 22 28.70 -14.18 14.60
CA PRO A 22 28.06 -14.97 13.58
C PRO A 22 28.09 -14.05 12.34
N LEU A 23 28.72 -14.52 11.27
CA LEU A 23 28.21 -14.17 9.95
C LEU A 23 26.77 -14.69 9.92
N GLN A 24 25.86 -13.97 10.58
CA GLN A 24 24.51 -13.87 10.10
C GLN A 24 24.70 -13.18 8.76
N ALA A 25 24.89 -13.99 7.72
CA ALA A 25 24.62 -13.59 6.37
C ALA A 25 23.25 -12.94 6.46
N LYS A 26 23.23 -11.59 6.40
CA LYS A 26 22.01 -10.80 6.36
C LYS A 26 21.25 -11.42 5.20
N LYS A 27 20.20 -12.21 5.50
CA LYS A 27 19.44 -12.92 4.47
C LYS A 27 19.06 -11.82 3.49
N SER A 28 19.57 -11.88 2.27
CA SER A 28 19.37 -10.79 1.30
C SER A 28 17.87 -10.63 1.12
N GLU A 29 17.30 -9.61 1.75
CA GLU A 29 15.87 -9.34 1.66
C GLU A 29 15.58 -9.00 0.21
N THR A 30 14.54 -9.64 -0.34
CA THR A 30 14.14 -9.33 -1.70
C THR A 30 13.48 -7.95 -1.69
N ILE A 31 14.14 -6.98 -2.31
CA ILE A 31 13.60 -5.63 -2.46
C ILE A 31 12.66 -5.65 -3.66
N TYR A 32 11.36 -5.49 -3.42
CA TYR A 32 10.34 -5.39 -4.45
C TYR A 32 10.09 -3.93 -4.84
N TYR A 33 10.15 -3.01 -3.88
CA TYR A 33 10.02 -1.57 -4.12
C TYR A 33 10.70 -0.74 -3.02
N GLN A 34 10.97 0.52 -3.36
CA GLN A 34 11.53 1.54 -2.48
C GLN A 34 10.84 2.87 -2.72
N ASP A 35 10.84 3.73 -1.71
CA ASP A 35 10.30 5.10 -1.79
C ASP A 35 8.83 5.13 -2.24
N GLN A 36 8.05 4.15 -1.77
CA GLN A 36 6.61 3.97 -1.98
C GLN A 36 6.07 3.18 -0.80
N VAL A 37 4.78 3.33 -0.49
CA VAL A 37 4.13 2.58 0.60
C VAL A 37 2.91 1.85 0.05
N ALA A 38 2.81 0.54 0.34
CA ALA A 38 1.56 -0.18 0.15
C ALA A 38 0.65 0.09 1.35
N VAL A 39 -0.48 0.78 1.14
CA VAL A 39 -1.46 0.99 2.19
C VAL A 39 -2.54 -0.07 2.06
N LEU A 40 -2.67 -0.96 3.05
CA LEU A 40 -3.61 -2.07 3.04
C LEU A 40 -4.91 -1.68 3.74
N MET A 41 -6.05 -2.04 3.16
CA MET A 41 -7.37 -1.76 3.71
C MET A 41 -8.08 -3.06 4.11
N TYR A 42 -8.52 -3.09 5.37
CA TYR A 42 -9.31 -4.14 6.00
C TYR A 42 -10.61 -3.55 6.59
N HIS A 43 -11.58 -4.41 6.93
CA HIS A 43 -12.81 -3.98 7.61
C HIS A 43 -13.08 -4.95 8.79
N HIS A 44 -13.89 -5.98 8.58
CA HIS A 44 -14.34 -6.89 9.63
C HIS A 44 -13.44 -8.14 9.73
N ILE A 45 -12.88 -8.41 10.92
CA ILE A 45 -12.09 -9.62 11.22
C ILE A 45 -12.87 -10.57 12.13
N HIS A 46 -13.58 -11.54 11.54
CA HIS A 46 -14.47 -12.43 12.30
C HIS A 46 -14.50 -13.83 11.72
N ASP A 47 -14.50 -14.84 12.59
CA ASP A 47 -14.27 -16.24 12.19
C ASP A 47 -15.53 -16.97 11.72
N LYS A 48 -16.72 -16.38 11.94
CA LYS A 48 -18.01 -17.00 11.64
C LYS A 48 -18.82 -16.22 10.61
N ASP A 49 -18.91 -14.91 10.81
CA ASP A 49 -19.60 -14.01 9.89
C ASP A 49 -18.94 -14.00 8.50
N THR A 50 -19.75 -13.83 7.47
CA THR A 50 -19.30 -13.85 6.08
C THR A 50 -19.84 -12.65 5.33
N SER A 51 -18.97 -11.92 4.65
CA SER A 51 -19.32 -10.87 3.69
C SER A 51 -18.17 -10.69 2.70
N SER A 52 -18.34 -9.84 1.69
CA SER A 52 -17.24 -9.48 0.76
C SER A 52 -16.08 -8.74 1.43
N SER A 53 -16.28 -8.20 2.63
CA SER A 53 -15.31 -7.41 3.40
C SER A 53 -15.04 -7.99 4.80
N THR A 54 -15.38 -9.27 5.01
CA THR A 54 -15.10 -10.00 6.25
C THR A 54 -14.09 -11.11 5.99
N ILE A 55 -13.01 -11.14 6.76
CA ILE A 55 -12.03 -12.22 6.75
C ILE A 55 -11.88 -12.84 8.13
N THR A 56 -11.45 -14.10 8.16
CA THR A 56 -11.14 -14.77 9.43
C THR A 56 -9.85 -14.23 10.03
N SER A 57 -9.72 -14.35 11.35
CA SER A 57 -8.51 -13.99 12.09
C SER A 57 -7.28 -14.77 11.58
N ALA A 58 -7.49 -16.04 11.23
CA ALA A 58 -6.44 -16.90 10.67
C ALA A 58 -5.95 -16.42 9.29
N LEU A 59 -6.87 -16.00 8.40
CA LEU A 59 -6.49 -15.45 7.10
C LEU A 59 -5.73 -14.14 7.27
N PHE A 60 -6.24 -13.25 8.14
CA PHE A 60 -5.59 -11.99 8.46
C PHE A 60 -4.15 -12.19 8.97
N GLN A 61 -3.98 -13.06 9.98
CA GLN A 61 -2.65 -13.39 10.51
C GLN A 61 -1.73 -13.95 9.43
N SER A 62 -2.21 -14.89 8.62
CA SER A 62 -1.41 -15.51 7.56
C SER A 62 -0.95 -14.51 6.49
N GLN A 63 -1.79 -13.53 6.14
CA GLN A 63 -1.42 -12.44 5.24
C GLN A 63 -0.25 -11.61 5.81
N LEU A 64 -0.34 -11.20 7.08
CA LEU A 64 0.70 -10.40 7.74
C LEU A 64 2.01 -11.16 7.91
N GLU A 65 1.96 -12.41 8.39
CA GLU A 65 3.13 -13.27 8.54
C GLU A 65 3.80 -13.56 7.19
N THR A 66 3.01 -13.71 6.12
CA THR A 66 3.56 -13.87 4.77
C THR A 66 4.33 -12.63 4.34
N LEU A 67 3.78 -11.43 4.54
CA LEU A 67 4.48 -10.18 4.23
C LEU A 67 5.78 -10.04 5.05
N LEU A 68 5.75 -10.29 6.36
CA LEU A 68 6.95 -10.32 7.20
C LEU A 68 7.99 -11.31 6.66
N SER A 69 7.59 -12.53 6.33
CA SER A 69 8.49 -13.57 5.82
C SER A 69 9.13 -13.21 4.47
N LYS A 70 8.51 -12.31 3.71
CA LYS A 70 8.98 -11.81 2.41
C LYS A 70 9.78 -10.50 2.52
N GLY A 71 10.04 -10.00 3.74
CA GLY A 71 10.86 -8.80 3.97
C GLY A 71 10.10 -7.50 3.73
N TYR A 72 8.78 -7.49 3.99
CA TYR A 72 7.99 -6.27 4.06
C TYR A 72 8.14 -5.63 5.45
N HIS A 73 8.17 -4.30 5.47
CA HIS A 73 8.36 -3.52 6.69
C HIS A 73 7.08 -2.73 7.00
N PHE A 74 6.43 -3.07 8.10
CA PHE A 74 5.24 -2.36 8.55
C PHE A 74 5.63 -1.04 9.21
N ILE A 75 4.99 0.05 8.82
CA ILE A 75 5.27 1.40 9.31
C ILE A 75 4.05 1.98 10.03
N SER A 76 4.28 2.88 10.98
CA SER A 76 3.22 3.64 11.67
C SER A 76 2.62 4.73 10.79
N LEU A 77 1.48 5.28 11.21
CA LEU A 77 0.89 6.44 10.55
C LEU A 77 1.82 7.67 10.61
N ASP A 78 2.52 7.87 11.71
CA ASP A 78 3.50 8.94 11.86
C ASP A 78 4.68 8.79 10.89
N GLU A 79 5.22 7.57 10.72
CA GLU A 79 6.25 7.28 9.72
C GLU A 79 5.73 7.53 8.30
N PHE A 80 4.49 7.13 8.01
CA PHE A 80 3.83 7.41 6.74
C PHE A 80 3.68 8.93 6.50
N LYS A 81 3.22 9.70 7.48
CA LYS A 81 3.10 11.17 7.37
C LYS A 81 4.46 11.84 7.14
N LYS A 82 5.49 11.41 7.87
CA LYS A 82 6.88 11.87 7.67
C LYS A 82 7.36 11.56 6.26
N TYR A 83 7.02 10.39 5.73
CA TYR A 83 7.30 10.02 4.35
C TYR A 83 6.63 10.95 3.35
N MET A 84 5.34 11.22 3.50
CA MET A 84 4.64 12.18 2.65
C MET A 84 5.27 13.58 2.73
N ALA A 85 5.87 13.93 3.87
CA ALA A 85 6.58 15.20 4.08
C ALA A 85 8.07 15.21 3.65
N GLY A 86 8.61 14.13 3.07
CA GLY A 86 9.97 14.09 2.52
C GLY A 86 10.96 13.16 3.23
N ALA A 87 10.59 12.50 4.33
CA ALA A 87 11.46 11.52 5.01
C ALA A 87 11.51 10.18 4.26
N THR A 88 12.56 9.39 4.44
CA THR A 88 12.68 8.05 3.81
C THR A 88 11.83 7.00 4.52
N VAL A 89 11.37 5.99 3.77
CA VAL A 89 10.76 4.75 4.30
C VAL A 89 11.67 3.54 4.06
N PRO A 90 11.55 2.46 4.85
CA PRO A 90 12.21 1.21 4.52
C PRO A 90 11.77 0.68 3.16
N SER A 91 12.60 -0.20 2.57
CA SER A 91 12.19 -0.96 1.38
C SER A 91 10.96 -1.80 1.70
N ASN A 92 10.07 -2.03 0.72
CA ASN A 92 8.86 -2.81 0.91
C ASN A 92 7.94 -2.30 2.05
N ALA A 93 7.83 -0.98 2.23
CA ALA A 93 7.05 -0.37 3.31
C ALA A 93 5.54 -0.59 3.17
N VAL A 94 4.88 -0.95 4.27
CA VAL A 94 3.43 -1.24 4.34
C VAL A 94 2.79 -0.49 5.49
N LEU A 95 1.67 0.20 5.22
CA LEU A 95 0.79 0.73 6.26
C LEU A 95 -0.48 -0.13 6.31
N VAL A 96 -0.90 -0.56 7.50
CA VAL A 96 -2.14 -1.34 7.67
C VAL A 96 -3.25 -0.42 8.17
N THR A 97 -4.40 -0.45 7.50
CA THR A 97 -5.57 0.35 7.83
C THR A 97 -6.83 -0.50 7.92
N PHE A 98 -7.75 -0.09 8.79
CA PHE A 98 -9.05 -0.71 9.02
C PHE A 98 -10.13 0.35 8.97
N ASP A 99 -11.25 0.05 8.32
CA ASP A 99 -12.40 0.94 8.25
C ASP A 99 -13.50 0.50 9.25
N ASP A 100 -14.53 1.33 9.35
CA ASP A 100 -15.78 1.16 10.11
C ASP A 100 -15.72 1.23 11.65
N GLY A 101 -14.58 0.93 12.28
CA GLY A 101 -14.47 0.95 13.75
C GLY A 101 -15.13 -0.24 14.46
N TYR A 102 -15.27 -1.38 13.78
CA TYR A 102 -15.88 -2.58 14.34
C TYR A 102 -15.15 -3.13 15.57
N GLN A 103 -15.92 -3.66 16.52
CA GLN A 103 -15.41 -4.29 17.75
C GLN A 103 -14.44 -5.44 17.47
N SER A 104 -14.63 -6.12 16.34
CA SER A 104 -13.74 -7.18 15.85
C SER A 104 -12.29 -6.74 15.65
N PHE A 105 -12.03 -5.45 15.41
CA PHE A 105 -10.67 -4.93 15.42
C PHE A 105 -10.04 -5.12 16.81
N TYR A 106 -10.74 -4.73 17.88
CA TYR A 106 -10.27 -4.88 19.25
C TYR A 106 -10.14 -6.34 19.68
N THR A 107 -11.12 -7.18 19.35
CA THR A 107 -11.19 -8.56 19.86
C THR A 107 -10.38 -9.56 19.04
N SER A 108 -10.23 -9.34 17.73
CA SER A 108 -9.58 -10.29 16.82
C SER A 108 -8.27 -9.73 16.23
N ALA A 109 -8.30 -8.53 15.65
CA ALA A 109 -7.16 -7.99 14.90
C ALA A 109 -6.04 -7.47 15.83
N TYR A 110 -6.39 -6.69 16.84
CA TYR A 110 -5.48 -6.03 17.76
C TYR A 110 -4.56 -7.01 18.52
N PRO A 111 -5.03 -8.17 19.05
CA PRO A 111 -4.16 -9.17 19.64
C PRO A 111 -3.10 -9.72 18.67
N ILE A 112 -3.45 -9.91 17.39
CA ILE A 112 -2.52 -10.36 16.34
C ILE A 112 -1.51 -9.26 16.02
N LEU A 113 -1.97 -8.03 15.80
CA LEU A 113 -1.10 -6.87 15.56
C LEU A 113 -0.12 -6.67 16.70
N LYS A 114 -0.58 -6.81 17.95
CA LYS A 114 0.25 -6.69 19.16
C LYS A 114 1.30 -7.79 19.26
N SER A 115 0.94 -9.04 18.95
CA SER A 115 1.89 -10.17 18.99
C SER A 115 2.97 -10.04 17.91
N LEU A 116 2.61 -9.53 16.73
CA LEU A 116 3.52 -9.31 15.61
C LEU A 116 4.23 -7.94 15.66
N ARG A 117 3.84 -7.05 16.59
CA ARG A 117 4.28 -5.65 16.68
C ARG A 117 4.09 -4.87 15.38
N ILE A 118 2.94 -5.05 14.74
CA ILE A 118 2.59 -4.38 13.48
C ILE A 118 1.76 -3.12 13.81
N PRO A 119 2.23 -1.92 13.43
CA PRO A 119 1.42 -0.71 13.53
C PRO A 119 0.20 -0.75 12.62
N ALA A 120 -0.89 -0.11 13.04
CA ALA A 120 -2.10 -0.01 12.23
C ALA A 120 -2.90 1.25 12.56
N VAL A 121 -3.80 1.62 11.64
CA VAL A 121 -4.76 2.72 11.80
C VAL A 121 -6.18 2.17 11.74
N ASN A 122 -7.04 2.60 12.65
CA ASN A 122 -8.46 2.29 12.60
C ASN A 122 -9.30 3.56 12.35
N PHE A 123 -10.00 3.61 11.21
CA PHE A 123 -10.91 4.69 10.84
C PHE A 123 -12.30 4.39 11.36
N VAL A 124 -12.79 5.24 12.26
CA VAL A 124 -13.97 4.98 13.09
C VAL A 124 -15.17 5.82 12.62
N ILE A 125 -16.32 5.17 12.44
CA ILE A 125 -17.61 5.85 12.30
C ILE A 125 -18.10 6.24 13.70
N THR A 126 -18.32 7.53 13.96
CA THR A 126 -18.48 8.00 15.35
C THR A 126 -19.91 8.08 15.86
N THR A 127 -20.93 7.88 15.03
CA THR A 127 -22.33 7.92 15.45
C THR A 127 -22.64 6.84 16.49
N ASP A 128 -21.98 5.68 16.40
CA ASP A 128 -22.25 4.52 17.25
C ASP A 128 -21.51 4.55 18.60
N LEU A 129 -20.59 5.50 18.82
CA LEU A 129 -19.77 5.54 20.04
C LEU A 129 -20.59 5.67 21.34
N ALA A 130 -21.82 6.17 21.26
CA ALA A 130 -22.72 6.25 22.40
C ALA A 130 -23.43 4.92 22.73
N ALA A 131 -23.63 4.07 21.72
CA ALA A 131 -24.33 2.79 21.84
C ALA A 131 -23.68 1.74 20.91
N PRO A 132 -22.41 1.35 21.16
CA PRO A 132 -21.61 0.57 20.21
C PRO A 132 -22.18 -0.82 19.88
N LEU A 133 -23.06 -1.34 20.74
CA LEU A 133 -23.71 -2.64 20.55
C LEU A 133 -25.08 -2.56 19.85
N ALA A 134 -25.55 -1.35 19.50
CA ALA A 134 -26.84 -1.17 18.84
C ALA A 134 -26.78 -1.44 17.33
N SER A 135 -25.59 -1.33 16.73
CA SER A 135 -25.35 -1.61 15.31
C SER A 135 -25.33 -3.10 15.01
N TYR A 136 -25.72 -3.46 13.79
CA TYR A 136 -25.78 -4.87 13.34
C TYR A 136 -24.43 -5.57 13.49
N ILE A 137 -23.35 -4.89 13.09
CA ILE A 137 -21.99 -5.27 13.47
C ILE A 137 -21.60 -4.36 14.63
N PRO A 138 -21.27 -4.90 15.81
CA PRO A 138 -20.88 -4.09 16.95
C PRO A 138 -19.65 -3.23 16.65
N SER A 139 -19.69 -1.98 17.09
CA SER A 139 -18.58 -1.03 17.03
C SER A 139 -17.74 -1.11 18.31
N MET A 140 -16.50 -0.61 18.26
CA MET A 140 -15.69 -0.47 19.47
C MET A 140 -16.27 0.58 20.41
N SER A 141 -16.15 0.35 21.72
CA SER A 141 -16.46 1.37 22.73
C SER A 141 -15.36 2.43 22.82
N LYS A 142 -15.66 3.57 23.45
CA LYS A 142 -14.65 4.61 23.72
C LYS A 142 -13.50 4.10 24.57
N GLU A 143 -13.81 3.22 25.51
CA GLU A 143 -12.83 2.58 26.39
C GLU A 143 -11.91 1.65 25.60
N GLN A 144 -12.45 0.87 24.66
CA GLN A 144 -11.65 0.00 23.78
C GLN A 144 -10.74 0.82 22.86
N LEU A 145 -11.26 1.88 22.26
CA LEU A 145 -10.48 2.79 21.42
C LEU A 145 -9.35 3.45 22.22
N SER A 146 -9.69 4.05 23.37
CA SER A 146 -8.73 4.69 24.27
C SER A 146 -7.69 3.69 24.81
N GLU A 147 -8.09 2.47 25.16
CA GLU A 147 -7.14 1.45 25.62
C GLU A 147 -6.11 1.15 24.53
N MET A 148 -6.51 0.88 23.29
CA MET A 148 -5.55 0.50 22.25
C MET A 148 -4.57 1.64 21.91
N THR A 149 -5.06 2.87 21.83
CA THR A 149 -4.26 4.05 21.47
C THR A 149 -3.27 4.46 22.56
N HIS A 150 -3.55 4.17 23.84
CA HIS A 150 -2.65 4.50 24.94
C HIS A 150 -1.81 3.29 25.42
N ALA A 151 -2.36 2.07 25.35
CA ALA A 151 -1.64 0.86 25.77
C ALA A 151 -0.58 0.44 24.74
N THR A 152 -0.69 0.91 23.51
CA THR A 152 0.33 0.72 22.47
C THR A 152 0.64 2.04 21.80
N ASN A 153 1.90 2.24 21.44
CA ASN A 153 2.34 3.41 20.70
C ASN A 153 2.27 3.22 19.17
N PHE A 154 1.52 2.21 18.70
CA PHE A 154 1.49 1.83 17.28
C PHE A 154 0.08 1.57 16.73
N ILE A 155 -0.99 1.78 17.53
CA ILE A 155 -2.37 1.79 17.03
C ILE A 155 -2.88 3.21 17.03
N ASP A 156 -3.08 3.76 15.84
CA ASP A 156 -3.66 5.08 15.64
C ASP A 156 -5.16 4.95 15.30
N ILE A 157 -5.91 6.02 15.57
CA ILE A 157 -7.30 6.15 15.15
C ILE A 157 -7.46 7.34 14.20
N GLY A 158 -8.45 7.26 13.33
CA GLY A 158 -8.82 8.33 12.41
C GLY A 158 -10.32 8.38 12.17
N CYS A 159 -10.76 9.39 11.44
CA CYS A 159 -12.17 9.59 11.16
C CYS A 159 -12.68 8.72 10.00
N HIS A 160 -13.90 8.18 10.11
CA HIS A 160 -14.64 7.58 9.00
C HIS A 160 -16.05 8.18 8.86
N THR A 161 -16.14 9.50 9.05
CA THR A 161 -17.37 10.30 9.22
C THR A 161 -18.06 10.06 10.56
N ASP A 162 -18.95 10.97 10.96
CA ASP A 162 -19.80 10.75 12.11
C ASP A 162 -20.97 9.83 11.74
N ASN A 163 -21.78 10.28 10.78
CA ASN A 163 -23.00 9.62 10.35
C ASN A 163 -23.20 9.69 8.82
N LEU A 164 -22.15 9.91 8.03
CA LEU A 164 -22.23 9.96 6.56
C LEU A 164 -21.72 8.70 5.85
N HIS A 165 -21.51 7.61 6.60
CA HIS A 165 -21.20 6.28 6.05
C HIS A 165 -22.47 5.53 5.60
N HIS A 166 -23.23 6.14 4.70
CA HIS A 166 -24.40 5.53 4.06
C HIS A 166 -24.61 6.06 2.64
N LYS A 167 -25.55 5.45 1.92
CA LYS A 167 -26.03 5.97 0.64
C LYS A 167 -27.33 6.74 0.86
N ASN A 168 -27.45 7.88 0.20
CA ASN A 168 -28.70 8.61 0.08
C ASN A 168 -29.72 7.76 -0.71
N PRO A 169 -31.03 8.09 -0.66
CA PRO A 169 -32.06 7.35 -1.40
C PRO A 169 -31.83 7.24 -2.91
N ASP A 170 -31.08 8.18 -3.50
CA ASP A 170 -30.70 8.20 -4.92
C ASP A 170 -29.46 7.34 -5.23
N GLY A 171 -28.87 6.70 -4.23
CA GLY A 171 -27.68 5.85 -4.33
C GLY A 171 -26.34 6.59 -4.23
N GLN A 172 -26.33 7.92 -4.12
CA GLN A 172 -25.09 8.68 -3.93
C GLN A 172 -24.53 8.48 -2.51
N ALA A 173 -23.21 8.55 -2.35
CA ALA A 173 -22.61 8.53 -1.01
C ALA A 173 -22.99 9.80 -0.26
N ALA A 174 -23.47 9.68 0.99
CA ALA A 174 -24.02 10.81 1.74
C ALA A 174 -23.01 11.96 1.95
N LEU A 175 -21.71 11.65 2.00
CA LEU A 175 -20.65 12.66 2.10
C LEU A 175 -20.58 13.59 0.87
N VAL A 176 -20.93 13.09 -0.31
CA VAL A 176 -20.79 13.81 -1.59
C VAL A 176 -22.13 14.22 -2.18
N GLY A 177 -23.14 13.35 -2.07
CA GLY A 177 -24.46 13.58 -2.62
C GLY A 177 -25.29 14.54 -1.77
N LYS A 178 -26.10 15.35 -2.45
CA LYS A 178 -27.13 16.18 -1.81
C LYS A 178 -28.36 15.33 -1.51
N LEU A 179 -29.05 15.67 -0.43
CA LEU A 179 -30.38 15.10 -0.15
C LEU A 179 -31.43 15.77 -1.06
N ASP A 180 -32.58 15.11 -1.23
CA ASP A 180 -33.69 15.69 -1.98
C ASP A 180 -34.18 16.99 -1.31
N GLY A 181 -34.29 18.07 -2.11
CA GLY A 181 -34.59 19.42 -1.63
C GLY A 181 -33.48 20.12 -0.84
N GLU A 182 -32.31 19.51 -0.67
CA GLU A 182 -31.17 20.14 0.01
C GLU A 182 -30.48 21.17 -0.90
N ASN A 183 -30.40 22.41 -0.42
CA ASN A 183 -29.64 23.44 -1.11
C ASN A 183 -28.14 23.36 -0.78
N ASP A 184 -27.33 24.09 -1.54
CA ASP A 184 -25.87 24.08 -1.41
C ASP A 184 -25.36 24.43 -0.01
N GLU A 185 -26.00 25.36 0.68
CA GLU A 185 -25.60 25.78 2.02
C GLU A 185 -25.90 24.71 3.06
N ALA A 186 -27.09 24.10 2.99
CA ALA A 186 -27.46 22.99 3.85
C ALA A 186 -26.53 21.78 3.65
N TYR A 187 -26.16 21.47 2.39
CA TYR A 187 -25.16 20.45 2.07
C TYR A 187 -23.81 20.74 2.75
N ARG A 188 -23.27 21.95 2.58
CA ARG A 188 -22.00 22.35 3.19
C ARG A 188 -22.02 22.27 4.70
N GLN A 189 -23.12 22.70 5.32
CA GLN A 189 -23.31 22.65 6.76
C GLN A 189 -23.37 21.21 7.26
N ARG A 190 -24.13 20.33 6.62
CA ARG A 190 -24.24 18.92 6.98
C ARG A 190 -22.88 18.21 6.91
N VAL A 191 -22.16 18.37 5.82
CA VAL A 191 -20.84 17.73 5.63
C VAL A 191 -19.78 18.30 6.59
N SER A 192 -19.76 19.62 6.79
CA SER A 192 -18.81 20.26 7.72
C SER A 192 -19.08 19.86 9.17
N ALA A 193 -20.35 19.85 9.58
CA ALA A 193 -20.74 19.48 10.94
C ALA A 193 -20.42 18.01 11.22
N ASP A 194 -20.64 17.13 10.25
CA ASP A 194 -20.28 15.71 10.38
C ASP A 194 -18.77 15.51 10.56
N ALA A 195 -17.96 16.12 9.69
CA ALA A 195 -16.50 16.02 9.79
C ALA A 195 -15.97 16.58 11.13
N GLN A 196 -16.50 17.72 11.57
CA GLN A 196 -16.15 18.32 12.87
C GLN A 196 -16.59 17.46 14.06
N ALA A 197 -17.78 16.86 13.99
CA ALA A 197 -18.30 15.98 15.03
C ALA A 197 -17.41 14.73 15.17
N CYS A 198 -17.03 14.11 14.05
CA CYS A 198 -16.13 12.98 14.02
C CYS A 198 -14.78 13.30 14.67
N VAL A 199 -14.17 14.42 14.26
CA VAL A 199 -12.89 14.86 14.82
C VAL A 199 -13.01 15.12 16.33
N SER A 200 -14.04 15.85 16.75
CA SER A 200 -14.24 16.23 18.15
C SER A 200 -14.53 15.03 19.06
N LYS A 201 -15.21 14.01 18.56
CA LYS A 201 -15.55 12.80 19.34
C LYS A 201 -14.36 11.88 19.56
N LEU A 202 -13.42 11.81 18.61
CA LEU A 202 -12.25 10.92 18.69
C LEU A 202 -11.02 11.58 19.30
N ALA A 203 -10.86 12.91 19.18
CA ALA A 203 -9.68 13.60 19.68
C ALA A 203 -9.38 13.35 21.18
N PRO A 204 -10.37 13.23 22.09
CA PRO A 204 -10.10 12.90 23.50
C PRO A 204 -9.66 11.46 23.75
N LEU A 205 -9.69 10.58 22.75
CA LEU A 205 -9.40 9.15 22.87
C LEU A 205 -7.98 8.78 22.44
N THR A 206 -7.14 9.74 22.07
CA THR A 206 -5.77 9.52 21.63
C THR A 206 -4.90 10.74 21.93
N ASP A 207 -3.61 10.50 22.20
CA ASP A 207 -2.60 11.57 22.31
C ASP A 207 -2.11 12.06 20.93
N ALA A 208 -2.33 11.28 19.87
CA ALA A 208 -1.91 11.62 18.52
C ALA A 208 -2.84 12.67 17.88
N PRO A 209 -2.31 13.56 17.00
CA PRO A 209 -3.17 14.48 16.26
C PRO A 209 -4.20 13.75 15.41
N LEU A 210 -5.47 14.07 15.63
CA LEU A 210 -6.57 13.50 14.85
C LEU A 210 -6.82 14.33 13.57
N ASP A 211 -5.96 14.10 12.58
CA ASP A 211 -5.92 14.83 11.31
C ASP A 211 -6.01 13.91 10.09
N THR A 212 -6.50 12.68 10.29
CA THR A 212 -6.52 11.63 9.27
C THR A 212 -7.93 11.04 9.12
N MET A 213 -8.38 10.78 7.89
CA MET A 213 -9.63 10.08 7.62
C MET A 213 -9.52 9.03 6.52
N ALA A 214 -10.46 8.10 6.47
CA ALA A 214 -10.79 7.37 5.26
C ALA A 214 -12.15 7.83 4.74
N TYR A 215 -12.29 8.00 3.43
CA TYR A 215 -13.57 8.34 2.82
C TYR A 215 -14.50 7.11 2.74
N PRO A 216 -15.77 7.22 3.16
CA PRO A 216 -16.77 6.18 2.94
C PRO A 216 -16.81 5.74 1.47
N TYR A 217 -16.67 4.44 1.24
CA TYR A 217 -16.61 3.85 -0.12
C TYR A 217 -15.48 4.39 -1.01
N GLY A 218 -14.55 5.18 -0.47
CA GLY A 218 -13.53 5.93 -1.21
C GLY A 218 -14.08 6.99 -2.18
N ILE A 219 -15.34 7.41 -2.03
CA ILE A 219 -15.99 8.38 -2.92
C ILE A 219 -15.78 9.79 -2.39
N VAL A 220 -15.32 10.68 -3.27
CA VAL A 220 -14.97 12.07 -2.94
C VAL A 220 -15.47 13.05 -4.01
N SER A 221 -15.56 14.32 -3.65
CA SER A 221 -15.71 15.44 -4.57
C SER A 221 -14.82 16.60 -4.11
N PRO A 222 -14.43 17.54 -4.99
CA PRO A 222 -13.63 18.69 -4.59
C PRO A 222 -14.26 19.49 -3.41
N GLU A 223 -15.58 19.70 -3.44
CA GLU A 223 -16.29 20.42 -2.38
C GLU A 223 -16.28 19.64 -1.04
N ALA A 224 -16.57 18.34 -1.07
CA ALA A 224 -16.51 17.51 0.13
C ALA A 224 -15.09 17.45 0.72
N THR A 225 -14.07 17.33 -0.14
CA THR A 225 -12.66 17.33 0.27
C THR A 225 -12.27 18.64 0.94
N GLU A 226 -12.72 19.80 0.43
CA GLU A 226 -12.48 21.10 1.04
C GLU A 226 -13.14 21.22 2.42
N LEU A 227 -14.40 20.78 2.57
CA LEU A 227 -15.13 20.85 3.84
C LEU A 227 -14.50 19.95 4.91
N VAL A 228 -14.08 18.75 4.51
CA VAL A 228 -13.32 17.82 5.36
C VAL A 228 -11.98 18.44 5.80
N ALA A 229 -11.25 19.08 4.87
CA ALA A 229 -9.99 19.73 5.21
C ALA A 229 -10.18 20.88 6.22
N LYS A 230 -11.27 21.66 6.09
CA LYS A 230 -11.65 22.71 7.04
C LYS A 230 -11.96 22.19 8.44
N ALA A 231 -12.31 20.91 8.59
CA ALA A 231 -12.49 20.26 9.89
C ALA A 231 -11.17 19.84 10.55
N GLY A 232 -10.02 20.08 9.91
CA GLY A 232 -8.69 19.77 10.45
C GLY A 232 -8.08 18.47 9.92
N ILE A 233 -8.75 17.77 9.01
CA ILE A 233 -8.19 16.61 8.32
C ILE A 233 -7.13 17.08 7.31
N ARG A 234 -5.94 16.47 7.35
CA ARG A 234 -4.80 16.77 6.49
C ARG A 234 -4.38 15.58 5.62
N TYR A 235 -4.77 14.37 6.01
CA TYR A 235 -4.49 13.14 5.30
C TYR A 235 -5.80 12.36 5.12
N ALA A 236 -6.21 12.09 3.89
CA ALA A 236 -7.45 11.37 3.62
C ALA A 236 -7.25 10.24 2.61
N PHE A 237 -7.72 9.05 2.97
CA PHE A 237 -7.54 7.83 2.19
C PHE A 237 -8.77 7.49 1.36
N THR A 238 -8.53 7.09 0.11
CA THR A 238 -9.53 6.58 -0.85
C THR A 238 -9.42 5.06 -0.97
N ILE A 239 -10.15 4.46 -1.91
CA ILE A 239 -9.99 3.04 -2.29
C ILE A 239 -9.23 2.87 -3.61
N SER A 240 -8.53 3.92 -4.08
CA SER A 240 -7.74 3.84 -5.31
C SER A 240 -6.67 2.76 -5.16
N PRO A 241 -6.70 1.69 -5.99
CA PRO A 241 -5.87 0.52 -5.78
C PRO A 241 -4.46 0.75 -6.35
N GLU A 242 -3.68 1.64 -5.74
CA GLU A 242 -2.34 2.04 -6.17
C GLU A 242 -1.35 2.08 -5.00
N MET A 243 -0.07 2.32 -5.29
CA MET A 243 0.96 2.56 -4.29
C MET A 243 0.94 4.02 -3.87
N ALA A 244 1.13 4.30 -2.58
CA ALA A 244 1.25 5.66 -2.09
C ALA A 244 2.66 6.22 -2.37
N THR A 245 2.73 7.38 -3.02
CA THR A 245 3.96 8.09 -3.39
C THR A 245 3.98 9.52 -2.85
N ARG A 246 5.16 10.13 -2.75
CA ARG A 246 5.31 11.52 -2.30
C ARG A 246 4.60 12.55 -3.20
N GLY A 247 4.30 12.17 -4.43
CA GLY A 247 3.61 13.03 -5.39
C GLY A 247 2.09 13.00 -5.24
N ASP A 248 1.56 12.12 -4.39
CA ASP A 248 0.11 11.99 -4.21
C ASP A 248 -0.44 13.20 -3.45
N ASP A 249 -1.68 13.56 -3.78
CA ASP A 249 -2.44 14.50 -2.97
C ASP A 249 -2.72 13.87 -1.61
N LEU A 250 -2.37 14.58 -0.53
CA LEU A 250 -2.57 14.11 0.84
C LEU A 250 -4.04 13.86 1.16
N MET A 251 -4.96 14.48 0.43
CA MET A 251 -6.39 14.29 0.58
C MET A 251 -6.95 13.21 -0.35
N LEU A 252 -6.12 12.48 -1.11
CA LEU A 252 -6.55 11.42 -2.05
C LEU A 252 -5.66 10.18 -1.99
N LEU A 253 -5.17 9.81 -0.80
CA LEU A 253 -4.18 8.76 -0.63
C LEU A 253 -4.73 7.38 -1.06
N PRO A 254 -3.98 6.59 -1.86
CA PRO A 254 -4.46 5.31 -2.38
C PRO A 254 -4.40 4.20 -1.32
N ARG A 255 -5.26 3.18 -1.49
CA ARG A 255 -5.28 1.97 -0.66
C ARG A 255 -5.58 0.71 -1.48
N ILE A 256 -4.91 -0.38 -1.12
CA ILE A 256 -5.07 -1.70 -1.70
C ILE A 256 -6.00 -2.51 -0.80
N ASN A 257 -7.13 -2.97 -1.33
CA ASN A 257 -8.01 -3.87 -0.60
C ASN A 257 -7.29 -5.19 -0.29
N ALA A 258 -7.23 -5.55 0.99
CA ALA A 258 -6.69 -6.81 1.50
C ALA A 258 -7.74 -7.61 2.31
N GLY A 259 -8.84 -6.97 2.70
CA GLY A 259 -9.90 -7.51 3.56
C GLY A 259 -11.01 -8.27 2.85
N SER A 260 -10.77 -8.83 1.66
CA SER A 260 -11.73 -9.73 1.00
C SER A 260 -11.39 -11.20 1.30
N PRO A 261 -12.38 -12.07 1.58
CA PRO A 261 -12.12 -13.48 1.89
C PRO A 261 -11.46 -14.27 0.76
N ASN A 262 -11.51 -13.74 -0.47
CA ASN A 262 -10.87 -14.35 -1.64
C ASN A 262 -9.41 -13.95 -1.82
N ILE A 263 -8.87 -13.03 -1.01
CA ILE A 263 -7.48 -12.56 -1.11
C ILE A 263 -6.62 -13.43 -0.19
N THR A 264 -6.03 -14.48 -0.76
CA THR A 264 -5.01 -15.28 -0.05
C THR A 264 -3.74 -14.46 0.18
N PRO A 265 -2.83 -14.90 1.06
CA PRO A 265 -1.54 -14.24 1.25
C PRO A 265 -0.73 -14.07 -0.05
N GLU A 266 -0.76 -15.06 -0.94
CA GLU A 266 -0.09 -14.99 -2.25
C GLU A 266 -0.75 -14.00 -3.19
N LEU A 267 -2.09 -13.92 -3.17
CA LEU A 267 -2.82 -12.95 -3.97
C LEU A 267 -2.59 -11.53 -3.45
N LEU A 268 -2.49 -11.33 -2.14
CA LEU A 268 -2.13 -10.04 -1.54
C LEU A 268 -0.73 -9.61 -2.00
N LEU A 269 0.26 -10.50 -1.92
CA LEU A 269 1.62 -10.24 -2.40
C LEU A 269 1.63 -9.81 -3.88
N ARG A 270 0.92 -10.56 -4.73
CA ARG A 270 0.78 -10.23 -6.16
C ARG A 270 0.05 -8.91 -6.36
N SER A 271 -0.96 -8.62 -5.55
CA SER A 271 -1.73 -7.38 -5.61
C SER A 271 -0.83 -6.17 -5.38
N ILE A 272 0.03 -6.22 -4.35
CA ILE A 272 1.00 -5.16 -4.06
C ILE A 272 2.01 -5.03 -5.21
N GLN A 273 2.66 -6.14 -5.60
CA GLN A 273 3.68 -6.14 -6.64
C GLN A 273 3.18 -5.60 -7.99
N ARG A 274 1.91 -5.84 -8.33
CA ARG A 274 1.31 -5.35 -9.59
C ARG A 274 1.10 -3.82 -9.63
N ARG A 275 1.23 -3.14 -8.49
CA ARG A 275 0.99 -1.70 -8.35
C ARG A 275 2.27 -0.90 -8.16
N VAL A 276 3.40 -1.58 -7.95
CA VAL A 276 4.72 -0.95 -7.81
C VAL A 276 5.02 -0.09 -9.03
N LEU A 277 5.34 1.17 -8.77
CA LEU A 277 5.73 2.13 -9.80
C LEU A 277 7.25 2.09 -10.02
N ALA A 278 7.72 2.37 -11.23
CA ALA A 278 9.14 2.55 -11.48
C ALA A 278 9.62 3.88 -10.87
N GLN A 279 10.81 3.90 -10.24
CA GLN A 279 11.37 5.11 -9.62
C GLN A 279 12.33 5.84 -10.60
N PRO A 280 12.21 7.16 -10.80
CA PRO A 280 13.00 7.93 -11.79
C PRO A 280 14.52 7.84 -11.62
N ASN A 281 15.00 7.61 -10.39
CA ASN A 281 16.44 7.56 -10.06
C ASN A 281 16.93 6.16 -9.65
N SER A 282 16.06 5.15 -9.70
CA SER A 282 16.52 3.77 -9.62
C SER A 282 17.20 3.37 -10.92
N ALA A 283 18.21 2.49 -10.85
CA ALA A 283 18.69 1.82 -12.05
C ALA A 283 17.47 1.27 -12.80
N PRO A 284 17.31 1.59 -14.09
CA PRO A 284 16.09 1.29 -14.81
C PRO A 284 15.82 -0.20 -14.69
N LEU A 285 14.62 -0.58 -14.27
CA LEU A 285 14.24 -1.98 -14.22
C LEU A 285 14.35 -2.54 -15.64
N ARG A 286 15.33 -3.42 -15.88
CA ARG A 286 15.58 -3.99 -17.20
C ARG A 286 14.90 -5.34 -17.32
N VAL A 287 14.31 -5.60 -18.48
CA VAL A 287 13.68 -6.88 -18.82
C VAL A 287 14.31 -7.46 -20.07
N ASP A 288 14.37 -8.79 -20.16
CA ASP A 288 14.67 -9.46 -21.43
C ASP A 288 13.57 -9.11 -22.43
N ALA A 289 13.95 -8.34 -23.46
CA ALA A 289 13.01 -7.80 -24.42
C ALA A 289 12.33 -8.90 -25.26
N ALA A 290 13.03 -10.01 -25.54
CA ALA A 290 12.47 -11.11 -26.30
C ALA A 290 11.47 -11.90 -25.44
N ALA A 291 11.84 -12.21 -24.20
CA ALA A 291 10.95 -12.91 -23.26
C ALA A 291 9.71 -12.07 -22.94
N ALA A 292 9.89 -10.76 -22.69
CA ALA A 292 8.78 -9.83 -22.45
C ALA A 292 7.83 -9.79 -23.65
N ALA A 293 8.35 -9.75 -24.88
CA ALA A 293 7.51 -9.72 -26.07
C ALA A 293 6.65 -10.98 -26.20
N VAL A 294 7.22 -12.17 -25.94
CA VAL A 294 6.48 -13.44 -25.92
C VAL A 294 5.41 -13.45 -24.83
N GLN A 295 5.74 -12.98 -23.62
CA GLN A 295 4.80 -12.93 -22.49
C GLN A 295 3.62 -11.97 -22.74
N LEU A 296 3.83 -10.93 -23.56
CA LEU A 296 2.79 -10.01 -24.01
C LEU A 296 2.00 -10.51 -25.24
N GLY A 297 2.17 -11.79 -25.63
CA GLY A 297 1.46 -12.40 -26.76
C GLY A 297 2.07 -12.08 -28.12
N GLY A 298 3.30 -11.57 -28.15
CA GLY A 298 4.06 -11.22 -29.35
C GLY A 298 5.10 -12.26 -29.75
N SER A 299 6.01 -11.84 -30.62
CA SER A 299 7.17 -12.63 -31.04
C SER A 299 8.43 -11.78 -31.10
N ALA A 300 9.59 -12.44 -31.02
CA ALA A 300 10.88 -11.77 -31.09
C ALA A 300 11.85 -12.58 -31.97
N THR A 301 12.67 -11.88 -32.75
CA THR A 301 13.73 -12.47 -33.58
C THR A 301 14.99 -11.62 -33.44
N ALA A 302 16.11 -12.26 -33.12
CA ALA A 302 17.41 -11.59 -32.96
C ALA A 302 18.30 -11.92 -34.17
N ASP A 303 18.90 -10.89 -34.77
CA ASP A 303 19.81 -11.03 -35.91
C ASP A 303 20.85 -9.91 -35.87
N GLY A 304 22.13 -10.24 -36.04
CA GLY A 304 23.19 -9.25 -36.27
C GLY A 304 23.38 -8.12 -35.24
N GLY A 305 22.89 -8.28 -33.99
CA GLY A 305 22.93 -7.21 -32.97
C GLY A 305 21.66 -6.36 -32.88
N GLU A 306 20.66 -6.68 -33.69
CA GLU A 306 19.31 -6.14 -33.64
C GLU A 306 18.36 -7.13 -32.96
N LEU A 307 17.31 -6.62 -32.33
CA LEU A 307 16.16 -7.41 -31.89
C LEU A 307 14.89 -6.87 -32.51
N ARG A 308 14.23 -7.68 -33.33
CA ARG A 308 12.94 -7.36 -33.93
C ARG A 308 11.83 -7.95 -33.06
N LEU A 309 10.94 -7.09 -32.57
CA LEU A 309 9.78 -7.45 -31.76
C LEU A 309 8.51 -7.26 -32.58
N ARG A 310 7.53 -8.14 -32.43
CA ARG A 310 6.18 -7.96 -32.94
C ARG A 310 5.21 -8.03 -31.77
N LEU A 311 4.47 -6.96 -31.54
CA LEU A 311 3.50 -6.83 -30.44
C LEU A 311 2.19 -6.30 -31.01
N GLY A 312 1.14 -7.12 -30.97
CA GLY A 312 -0.11 -6.84 -31.67
C GLY A 312 0.11 -6.73 -33.18
N GLN A 313 -0.28 -5.61 -33.77
CA GLN A 313 -0.07 -5.30 -35.20
C GLN A 313 1.22 -4.52 -35.46
N GLU A 314 1.94 -4.12 -34.42
CA GLU A 314 3.13 -3.27 -34.56
C GLU A 314 4.42 -4.08 -34.55
N ALA A 315 5.41 -3.60 -35.31
CA ALA A 315 6.74 -4.16 -35.38
C ALA A 315 7.77 -3.12 -34.93
N PHE A 316 8.70 -3.56 -34.08
CA PHE A 316 9.72 -2.73 -33.49
C PHE A 316 11.10 -3.33 -33.74
N THR A 317 12.11 -2.49 -33.99
CA THR A 317 13.51 -2.93 -34.02
C THR A 317 14.30 -2.21 -32.95
N LEU A 318 14.91 -2.97 -32.04
CA LEU A 318 15.80 -2.49 -31.00
C LEU A 318 17.25 -2.69 -31.45
N GLN A 319 18.06 -1.63 -31.32
CA GLN A 319 19.47 -1.64 -31.65
C GLN A 319 20.29 -1.75 -30.37
N VAL A 320 21.08 -2.81 -30.22
CA VAL A 320 21.93 -2.98 -29.02
C VAL A 320 22.97 -1.85 -28.95
N ASN A 321 23.20 -1.34 -27.74
CA ASN A 321 24.03 -0.17 -27.40
C ASN A 321 23.52 1.17 -27.95
N ALA A 322 22.26 1.25 -28.38
CA ALA A 322 21.64 2.49 -28.84
C ALA A 322 20.48 2.91 -27.92
N LYS A 323 20.24 4.23 -27.86
CA LYS A 323 19.06 4.85 -27.24
C LYS A 323 17.93 5.09 -28.25
N THR A 324 17.83 4.23 -29.25
CA THR A 324 16.88 4.37 -30.35
C THR A 324 16.27 3.03 -30.70
N ALA A 325 14.96 3.03 -30.91
CA ALA A 325 14.22 1.95 -31.53
C ALA A 325 13.61 2.44 -32.86
N THR A 326 13.17 1.53 -33.71
CA THR A 326 12.26 1.86 -34.81
C THR A 326 10.89 1.24 -34.55
N ARG A 327 9.83 1.92 -34.99
CA ARG A 327 8.44 1.45 -35.03
C ARG A 327 7.96 1.65 -36.47
N GLY A 328 7.88 0.56 -37.24
CA GLY A 328 7.85 0.67 -38.71
C GLY A 328 9.07 1.45 -39.23
N ASP A 329 8.82 2.52 -39.99
CA ASP A 329 9.87 3.40 -40.53
C ASP A 329 10.25 4.58 -39.60
N ALA A 330 9.50 4.77 -38.50
CA ALA A 330 9.71 5.89 -37.58
C ALA A 330 10.76 5.55 -36.52
N ARG A 331 11.68 6.49 -36.25
CA ARG A 331 12.63 6.38 -35.12
C ARG A 331 11.98 6.85 -33.83
N VAL A 332 12.10 6.04 -32.78
CA VAL A 332 11.65 6.32 -31.42
C VAL A 332 12.88 6.48 -30.53
N ARG A 333 12.95 7.58 -29.77
CA ARG A 333 14.02 7.82 -28.80
C ARG A 333 13.68 7.10 -27.49
N LEU A 334 14.66 6.37 -26.96
CA LEU A 334 14.62 5.72 -25.65
C LEU A 334 15.36 6.58 -24.63
N GLN A 335 14.98 6.48 -23.37
CA GLN A 335 15.65 7.14 -22.24
C GLN A 335 16.96 6.40 -21.91
N GLN A 336 16.93 5.07 -21.95
CA GLN A 336 18.05 4.18 -21.64
C GLN A 336 18.53 3.44 -22.88
N PRO A 337 19.82 3.07 -22.94
CA PRO A 337 20.29 2.25 -24.05
C PRO A 337 19.69 0.84 -23.95
N VAL A 338 19.41 0.23 -25.10
CA VAL A 338 19.23 -1.22 -25.20
C VAL A 338 20.59 -1.86 -24.95
N LEU A 339 20.67 -2.88 -24.11
CA LEU A 339 21.94 -3.48 -23.70
C LEU A 339 21.92 -4.98 -23.97
N ARG A 340 23.11 -5.57 -23.99
CA ARG A 340 23.28 -7.02 -23.92
C ARG A 340 23.84 -7.38 -22.56
N GLU A 341 23.05 -8.06 -21.75
CA GLU A 341 23.40 -8.45 -20.38
C GLU A 341 23.19 -9.96 -20.24
N HIS A 342 24.22 -10.69 -19.78
CA HIS A 342 24.17 -12.15 -19.62
C HIS A 342 23.67 -12.91 -20.86
N GLY A 343 24.00 -12.42 -22.05
CA GLY A 343 23.59 -13.01 -23.34
C GLY A 343 22.21 -12.57 -23.85
N GLN A 344 21.39 -11.94 -23.01
CA GLN A 344 20.05 -11.44 -23.35
C GLN A 344 20.10 -9.98 -23.82
N ILE A 345 19.21 -9.61 -24.73
CA ILE A 345 19.01 -8.22 -25.13
C ILE A 345 17.98 -7.63 -24.17
N THR A 346 18.40 -6.67 -23.35
CA THR A 346 17.56 -6.06 -22.33
C THR A 346 17.15 -4.65 -22.72
N ILE A 347 15.94 -4.25 -22.31
CA ILE A 347 15.39 -2.90 -22.44
C ILE A 347 14.87 -2.45 -21.07
N ALA A 348 14.93 -1.15 -20.78
CA ALA A 348 14.27 -0.60 -19.59
C ALA A 348 12.75 -0.78 -19.71
N LEU A 349 12.09 -1.17 -18.63
CA LEU A 349 10.64 -1.41 -18.61
C LEU A 349 9.88 -0.15 -19.02
N ASP A 350 10.30 1.02 -18.55
CA ASP A 350 9.67 2.30 -18.92
C ASP A 350 9.79 2.62 -20.40
N ASP A 351 10.94 2.34 -21.00
CA ASP A 351 11.16 2.49 -22.44
C ASP A 351 10.30 1.50 -23.23
N LEU A 352 10.12 0.27 -22.75
CA LEU A 352 9.21 -0.71 -23.36
C LEU A 352 7.74 -0.27 -23.25
N GLN A 353 7.31 0.25 -22.10
CA GLN A 353 5.96 0.81 -21.90
C GLN A 353 5.69 1.97 -22.85
N ALA A 354 6.63 2.90 -22.96
CA ALA A 354 6.54 4.04 -23.87
C ALA A 354 6.50 3.60 -25.33
N LEU A 355 7.29 2.58 -25.69
CA LEU A 355 7.36 2.04 -27.04
C LEU A 355 6.01 1.43 -27.48
N ILE A 356 5.35 0.69 -26.60
CA ILE A 356 4.08 0.01 -26.90
C ILE A 356 2.84 0.86 -26.58
N GLY A 357 3.01 2.00 -25.90
CA GLY A 357 1.91 2.86 -25.47
C GLY A 357 0.97 2.23 -24.45
N GLN A 358 1.44 1.26 -23.67
CA GLN A 358 0.64 0.53 -22.68
C GLN A 358 1.42 0.38 -21.37
N PRO A 359 0.80 0.64 -20.20
CA PRO A 359 1.45 0.38 -18.93
C PRO A 359 1.68 -1.12 -18.74
N LEU A 360 2.84 -1.47 -18.22
CA LEU A 360 3.26 -2.84 -17.98
C LEU A 360 3.43 -3.08 -16.48
N VAL A 361 3.40 -4.34 -16.11
CA VAL A 361 3.69 -4.81 -14.77
C VAL A 361 4.78 -5.85 -14.86
N TYR A 362 5.86 -5.65 -14.09
CA TYR A 362 6.92 -6.63 -13.92
C TYR A 362 6.79 -7.32 -12.57
N THR A 363 6.96 -8.64 -12.53
CA THR A 363 6.92 -9.46 -11.32
C THR A 363 8.34 -9.97 -11.01
N PRO A 364 9.10 -9.31 -10.10
CA PRO A 364 10.51 -9.64 -9.86
C PRO A 364 10.77 -11.10 -9.52
N ALA A 365 9.88 -11.72 -8.73
CA ALA A 365 10.02 -13.12 -8.31
C ALA A 365 9.98 -14.15 -9.45
N THR A 366 9.42 -13.77 -10.61
CA THR A 366 9.25 -14.69 -11.75
C THR A 366 9.86 -14.16 -13.05
N GLY A 367 10.37 -12.92 -13.04
CA GLY A 367 10.82 -12.22 -14.23
C GLY A 367 9.71 -11.97 -15.27
N LYS A 368 8.43 -12.07 -14.88
CA LYS A 368 7.30 -11.96 -15.81
C LYS A 368 6.87 -10.51 -16.02
N VAL A 369 6.64 -10.15 -17.28
CA VAL A 369 6.06 -8.91 -17.78
C VAL A 369 4.64 -9.21 -18.26
N ALA A 370 3.70 -8.37 -17.87
CA ALA A 370 2.31 -8.44 -18.34
C ALA A 370 1.75 -7.03 -18.57
N ALA A 371 0.75 -6.90 -19.42
CA ALA A 371 -0.02 -5.68 -19.53
C ALA A 371 -0.68 -5.33 -18.18
N ARG A 372 -0.60 -4.06 -17.76
CA ARG A 372 -1.38 -3.57 -16.60
C ARG A 372 -2.85 -3.62 -16.98
N VAL A 373 -3.58 -4.56 -16.39
CA VAL A 373 -5.04 -4.57 -16.45
C VAL A 373 -5.52 -3.61 -15.38
N THR A 374 -6.08 -2.47 -15.78
CA THR A 374 -6.83 -1.61 -14.85
C THR A 374 -7.96 -2.47 -14.28
N PRO A 375 -8.06 -2.65 -12.95
CA PRO A 375 -9.21 -3.31 -12.37
C PRO A 375 -10.46 -2.57 -12.83
N SER A 376 -11.36 -3.24 -13.53
CA SER A 376 -12.71 -2.70 -13.72
C SER A 376 -13.34 -2.67 -12.34
N VAL A 377 -13.41 -1.48 -11.74
CA VAL A 377 -14.29 -1.26 -10.60
C VAL A 377 -15.70 -1.41 -11.17
N LYS A 378 -16.34 -2.53 -10.82
CA LYS A 378 -17.79 -2.68 -10.97
C LYS A 378 -18.46 -2.08 -9.76
#